data_AF-A0A7Y1FA07-F1
#
_entry.id   AF-A0A7Y1FA07-F1
#
_cell.length_a   1.000
_cell.length_b   1.000
_cell.length_c   1.000
_cell.angle_alpha   90.00
_cell.angle_beta   90.00
_cell.angle_gamma   90.00
#
_symmetry.space_group_name_H-M   'P 1'
#
loop_
_entity.id
_entity.type
_entity.pdbx_description
1 polymer ?
#
loop_
_entity_poly.entity_id
_entity_poly.type
_entity_poly.pdbx_seq_one_letter_code
_entity_poly.pdbx_strand_id
1 'polypeptide(L)'
;MNTSNTSITKAKRGQGKVEFLKLQDTFQKQINAGHTLINIYTSNASNLNIGYTQFTKYVSRYCVTPYYKLITTSEHQNPSTPPKHF
;
A
#
# COMPACT_ATOMS: atom_id res chain seq x y z
N MET A 1 42.63 16.20 -11.17
CA MET A 1 41.25 16.73 -11.08
C MET A 1 40.42 15.68 -10.36
N ASN A 2 40.05 15.92 -9.10
CA ASN A 2 39.29 14.99 -8.27
C ASN A 2 37.84 15.48 -8.20
N THR A 3 36.87 14.65 -8.59
CA THR A 3 35.46 14.90 -8.30
C THR A 3 34.74 13.62 -7.88
N SER A 4 34.52 13.57 -6.56
CA SER A 4 33.34 13.08 -5.84
C SER A 4 32.90 11.61 -6.00
N ASN A 5 33.34 10.82 -5.01
CA ASN A 5 32.68 9.60 -4.55
C ASN A 5 31.18 9.84 -4.33
N THR A 6 30.34 9.29 -5.22
CA THR A 6 28.90 9.15 -4.99
C THR A 6 28.70 8.20 -3.82
N SER A 7 28.50 8.74 -2.63
CA SER A 7 28.08 7.98 -1.47
C SER A 7 26.71 7.37 -1.80
N ILE A 8 26.70 6.09 -2.16
CA ILE A 8 25.50 5.27 -2.22
C ILE A 8 24.95 5.25 -0.79
N THR A 9 24.12 6.22 -0.45
CA THR A 9 23.37 6.23 0.80
C THR A 9 22.57 4.95 0.79
N LYS A 10 23.02 3.94 1.54
CA LYS A 10 22.41 2.63 1.62
C LYS A 10 20.98 2.85 2.10
N ALA A 11 20.03 2.92 1.17
CA ALA A 11 18.62 2.98 1.49
C ALA A 11 18.35 1.79 2.41
N LYS A 12 18.06 2.07 3.69
CA LYS A 12 17.90 1.03 4.70
C LYS A 12 16.78 0.11 4.20
N ARG A 13 17.10 -1.17 4.07
CA ARG A 13 16.15 -2.19 3.56
C ARG A 13 14.86 -2.06 4.37
N GLY A 14 13.74 -1.77 3.69
CA GLY A 14 12.42 -1.66 4.31
C GLY A 14 11.90 -0.23 4.56
N GLN A 15 12.73 0.82 4.45
CA GLN A 15 12.25 2.21 4.65
C GLN A 15 11.11 2.57 3.71
N GLY A 16 11.25 2.21 2.43
CA GLY A 16 10.23 2.47 1.41
C GLY A 16 8.88 1.78 1.67
N LYS A 17 8.88 0.63 2.36
CA LYS A 17 7.64 -0.03 2.78
C LYS A 17 6.96 0.75 3.91
N VAL A 18 7.75 1.24 4.87
CA VAL A 18 7.22 2.03 5.99
C VAL A 18 6.61 3.33 5.48
N GLU A 19 7.30 4.06 4.60
CA GLU A 19 6.75 5.28 4.01
C GLU A 19 5.50 5.02 3.17
N PHE A 20 5.47 3.91 2.41
CA PHE A 20 4.27 3.50 1.71
C PHE A 20 3.08 3.25 2.66
N LEU A 21 3.29 2.50 3.74
CA LEU A 21 2.21 2.13 4.66
C LEU A 21 1.64 3.35 5.40
N LYS A 22 2.45 4.36 5.71
CA LYS A 22 1.96 5.63 6.28
C LYS A 22 0.99 6.37 5.35
N LEU A 23 1.21 6.26 4.04
CA LEU A 23 0.43 6.95 3.01
C LEU A 23 -0.64 6.04 2.37
N GLN A 24 -0.76 4.78 2.80
CA GLN A 24 -1.64 3.78 2.21
C GLN A 24 -3.09 4.26 2.11
N ASP A 25 -3.65 4.83 3.18
CA ASP A 25 -5.03 5.33 3.18
C ASP A 25 -5.22 6.49 2.21
N THR A 26 -4.19 7.32 2.04
CA THR A 26 -4.20 8.42 1.06
C THR A 26 -4.18 7.87 -0.36
N PHE A 27 -3.34 6.88 -0.64
CA PHE A 27 -3.31 6.21 -1.94
C PHE A 27 -4.64 5.54 -2.24
N GLN A 28 -5.25 4.86 -1.27
CA GLN A 28 -6.57 4.27 -1.41
C GLN A 28 -7.62 5.31 -1.80
N LYS A 29 -7.66 6.45 -1.11
CA LYS A 29 -8.60 7.54 -1.41
C LYS A 29 -8.39 8.08 -2.83
N GLN A 30 -7.14 8.28 -3.24
CA GLN A 30 -6.82 8.78 -4.57
C GLN A 30 -7.19 7.77 -5.68
N ILE A 31 -6.96 6.48 -5.45
CA ILE A 31 -7.38 5.41 -6.36
C ILE A 31 -8.91 5.39 -6.48
N ASN A 32 -9.63 5.46 -5.35
CA ASN A 32 -11.08 5.49 -5.33
C ASN A 32 -11.67 6.74 -6.01
N ALA A 33 -10.93 7.86 -5.98
CA ALA A 33 -11.28 9.08 -6.71
C ALA A 33 -10.96 9.03 -8.22
N GLY A 34 -10.42 7.91 -8.72
CA GLY A 34 -10.13 7.70 -10.14
C GLY A 34 -8.78 8.25 -10.60
N HIS A 35 -7.88 8.64 -9.69
CA HIS A 35 -6.54 9.06 -10.09
C HIS A 35 -5.74 7.86 -10.61
N THR A 36 -4.99 8.08 -11.69
CA THR A 36 -4.08 7.07 -12.24
C THR A 36 -2.91 6.83 -11.29
N LEU A 37 -2.41 5.59 -11.25
CA LEU A 37 -1.28 5.22 -10.39
C LEU A 37 -0.01 6.04 -10.68
N ILE A 38 0.17 6.45 -11.94
CA ILE A 38 1.29 7.29 -12.34
C ILE A 38 1.18 8.71 -11.79
N ASN A 39 -0.02 9.30 -11.75
CA ASN A 39 -0.25 10.62 -11.16
C ASN A 39 -0.04 10.59 -9.63
N ILE A 40 -0.52 9.52 -8.99
CA ILE A 40 -0.32 9.31 -7.54
C ILE A 40 1.17 9.16 -7.23
N TYR A 41 1.88 8.33 -7.99
CA TYR A 41 3.30 8.10 -7.77
C TYR A 41 4.13 9.36 -8.02
N THR A 42 3.94 10.04 -9.15
CA THR A 42 4.70 11.26 -9.48
C THR A 42 4.54 12.35 -8.42
N SER A 43 3.34 12.50 -7.86
CA SER A 43 3.06 13.46 -6.79
C SER A 43 3.72 13.10 -5.44
N ASN A 44 4.08 11.84 -5.22
CA ASN A 44 4.59 11.33 -3.94
C ASN A 44 6.00 10.70 -4.02
N ALA A 45 6.61 10.70 -5.21
CA ALA A 45 7.85 9.97 -5.50
C ALA A 45 9.01 10.40 -4.61
N SER A 46 9.10 11.69 -4.29
CA SER A 46 10.12 12.27 -3.40
C SER A 46 10.05 11.70 -1.98
N ASN A 47 8.85 11.33 -1.51
CA ASN A 47 8.61 10.91 -0.12
C ASN A 47 8.67 9.39 0.05
N LEU A 48 8.42 8.65 -1.04
CA LEU A 48 8.22 7.20 -1.01
C LEU A 48 9.52 6.39 -0.99
N ASN A 49 10.64 6.96 -1.47
CA ASN A 49 11.95 6.29 -1.56
C ASN A 49 11.85 4.84 -2.12
N ILE A 50 10.94 4.64 -3.06
CA ILE A 50 10.73 3.39 -3.81
C ILE A 50 10.52 3.75 -5.28
N GLY A 51 10.98 2.87 -6.17
CA GLY A 51 10.68 3.00 -7.59
C GLY A 51 9.22 2.67 -7.92
N TYR A 52 8.76 3.15 -9.07
CA TYR A 52 7.39 2.96 -9.56
C TYR A 52 6.95 1.49 -9.58
N THR A 53 7.80 0.57 -10.03
CA THR A 53 7.51 -0.88 -10.04
C THR A 53 7.24 -1.44 -8.64
N GLN A 54 7.93 -0.92 -7.62
CA GLN A 54 7.72 -1.37 -6.24
C GLN A 54 6.45 -0.74 -5.65
N PHE A 55 6.16 0.51 -6.02
CA PHE A 55 4.92 1.19 -5.67
C PHE A 55 3.70 0.45 -6.20
N THR A 56 3.66 0.09 -7.49
CA THR A 56 2.51 -0.62 -8.07
C THR A 56 2.29 -2.00 -7.45
N LYS A 57 3.38 -2.72 -7.11
CA LYS A 57 3.30 -3.97 -6.33
C LYS A 57 2.68 -3.78 -4.96
N TYR A 58 3.01 -2.68 -4.28
CA TYR A 58 2.45 -2.37 -2.97
C TYR A 58 0.99 -1.93 -3.07
N VAL A 59 0.64 -1.10 -4.04
CA VAL A 59 -0.76 -0.75 -4.34
C VAL A 59 -1.59 -2.02 -4.56
N SER A 60 -1.12 -2.93 -5.42
CA SER A 60 -1.81 -4.20 -5.69
C SER A 60 -2.01 -5.05 -4.43
N ARG A 61 -1.05 -5.01 -3.49
CA ARG A 61 -1.07 -5.83 -2.27
C ARG A 61 -1.88 -5.23 -1.13
N TYR A 62 -1.89 -3.90 -1.00
CA TYR A 62 -2.40 -3.22 0.19
C TYR A 62 -3.59 -2.29 -0.09
N CYS A 63 -3.79 -1.85 -1.34
CA CYS A 63 -4.84 -0.89 -1.73
C CYS A 63 -5.91 -1.49 -2.64
N VAL A 64 -5.84 -2.79 -2.93
CA VAL A 64 -6.90 -3.52 -3.63
C VAL A 64 -7.61 -4.33 -2.58
N THR A 65 -8.82 -3.91 -2.18
CA THR A 65 -9.69 -4.77 -1.38
C THR A 65 -9.95 -6.01 -2.22
N PRO A 66 -9.45 -7.19 -1.82
CA PRO A 66 -9.72 -8.37 -2.62
C PRO A 66 -11.22 -8.62 -2.59
N TYR A 67 -11.81 -8.92 -3.75
CA TYR A 67 -13.24 -9.17 -3.91
C TYR A 67 -13.77 -10.20 -2.90
N TYR A 68 -12.95 -11.19 -2.52
CA TYR A 68 -13.29 -12.18 -1.49
C TYR A 68 -13.43 -11.60 -0.07
N LYS A 69 -12.80 -10.47 0.27
CA LYS A 69 -12.99 -9.78 1.57
C LYS A 69 -14.28 -8.96 1.62
N LEU A 70 -14.82 -8.54 0.48
CA LEU A 70 -16.09 -7.80 0.44
C LEU A 70 -17.28 -8.70 0.82
N ILE A 71 -17.25 -9.98 0.41
CA ILE A 71 -18.28 -10.97 0.73
C ILE A 71 -18.16 -11.59 2.13
N THR A 72 -17.00 -11.53 2.81
CA THR A 72 -16.84 -12.05 4.18
C THR A 72 -17.15 -11.02 5.28
N THR A 73 -17.22 -9.73 4.95
CA THR A 73 -17.40 -8.67 5.96
C THR A 73 -18.88 -8.35 6.22
N SER A 74 -19.81 -8.80 5.37
CA SER A 74 -21.26 -8.63 5.56
C SER A 74 -21.92 -9.66 6.51
N GLU A 75 -21.20 -10.66 7.01
CA GLU A 75 -21.77 -11.72 7.86
C GLU A 75 -21.21 -11.81 9.29
N HIS A 76 -20.35 -10.88 9.72
CA HIS A 76 -19.84 -10.90 11.10
C HIS A 76 -20.38 -9.73 11.93
N GLN A 77 -21.71 -9.65 12.02
CA GLN A 77 -22.36 -9.05 13.19
C GLN A 77 -22.84 -10.17 14.13
N ASN A 78 -22.04 -10.37 15.18
CA ASN A 78 -22.40 -10.86 16.52
C ASN A 78 -22.56 -12.38 16.79
N PRO A 79 -22.34 -12.81 18.05
CA PRO A 79 -21.54 -13.98 18.40
C PRO A 79 -22.39 -15.05 19.10
N SER A 80 -21.78 -16.20 19.40
CA SER A 80 -22.26 -17.21 20.36
C SER A 80 -23.67 -17.80 20.16
N THR A 81 -23.78 -18.88 19.39
CA THR A 81 -24.58 -20.04 19.84
C THR A 81 -24.07 -21.31 19.17
N PRO A 82 -23.71 -22.38 19.91
CA PRO A 82 -23.50 -23.69 19.30
C PRO A 82 -24.84 -24.19 18.74
N PRO A 83 -24.86 -24.86 17.58
CA PRO A 83 -26.08 -25.49 17.08
C PRO A 83 -26.54 -26.56 18.09
N LYS A 84 -27.69 -26.34 18.72
CA LYS A 84 -28.41 -27.41 19.42
C LYS A 84 -28.90 -28.39 18.35
N HIS A 85 -28.26 -29.55 18.29
CA HIS A 85 -28.87 -30.71 17.66
C HIS A 85 -30.06 -31.13 18.52
N PHE A 86 -31.27 -31.05 17.95
CA PHE A 86 -32.48 -31.73 18.42
C PHE A 86 -32.58 -33.09 17.74
#